data_AF-A0A2P0QM18-F1
#
_entry.id   AF-A0A2P0QM18-F1
#
_cell.length_a   1.000
_cell.length_b   1.000
_cell.length_c   1.000
_cell.angle_alpha   90.00
_cell.angle_beta   90.00
_cell.angle_gamma   90.00
#
_symmetry.space_group_name_H-M   'P 1'
#
loop_
_entity.id
_entity.type
_entity.pdbx_description
1 polymer ?
#
loop_
_entity_poly.entity_id
_entity_poly.type
_entity_poly.pdbx_seq_one_letter_code
_entity_poly.pdbx_strand_id
1 'polypeptide(L)'
;MANKKSPASGWPLVKGDFHSGDANSCVAVVTFGSHLDEQGICDAGAAMCGSCKTENLGLEKVIANYIANPNIRFMLGCGTE
;
A
#
# COMPACT_ATOMS: atom_id res chain seq x y z
N MET A 1 4.19 -22.12 -7.11
CA MET A 1 3.39 -20.89 -6.91
C MET A 1 3.67 -20.33 -5.52
N ALA A 2 3.58 -19.01 -5.32
CA ALA A 2 3.78 -18.41 -4.01
C ALA A 2 2.57 -18.67 -3.10
N ASN A 3 2.81 -19.00 -1.83
CA ASN A 3 1.75 -19.18 -0.85
C ASN A 3 1.12 -17.84 -0.47
N LYS A 4 -0.22 -17.79 -0.41
CA LYS A 4 -0.99 -16.62 -0.02
C LYS A 4 -1.79 -16.89 1.25
N LYS A 5 -2.11 -15.83 1.99
CA LYS A 5 -2.94 -15.87 3.20
C LYS A 5 -4.01 -14.78 3.11
N SER A 6 -5.14 -14.99 3.77
CA SER A 6 -6.16 -13.95 3.86
C SER A 6 -5.62 -12.73 4.64
N PRO A 7 -5.80 -11.50 4.13
CA PRO A 7 -5.63 -10.28 4.92
C PRO A 7 -6.59 -10.23 6.11
N ALA A 8 -6.37 -9.28 7.01
CA ALA A 8 -7.35 -8.95 8.04
C ALA A 8 -8.72 -8.64 7.42
N SER A 9 -9.80 -9.01 8.13
CA SER A 9 -11.17 -8.81 7.64
C SER A 9 -11.43 -7.32 7.38
N GLY A 10 -11.85 -6.99 6.15
CA GLY A 10 -12.10 -5.60 5.75
C GLY A 10 -10.85 -4.79 5.41
N TRP A 11 -9.71 -5.45 5.19
CA TRP A 11 -8.50 -4.77 4.70
C TRP A 11 -8.76 -4.02 3.38
N PRO A 12 -8.24 -2.79 3.21
CA PRO A 12 -7.43 -2.02 4.18
C PRO A 12 -8.25 -1.44 5.35
N LEU A 13 -7.70 -1.53 6.57
CA LEU A 13 -8.41 -1.20 7.81
C LEU A 13 -8.40 0.30 8.13
N VAL A 14 -7.26 0.95 7.89
CA VAL A 14 -7.03 2.34 8.28
C VAL A 14 -7.31 3.24 7.10
N LYS A 15 -8.23 4.19 7.27
CA LYS A 15 -8.57 5.17 6.22
C LYS A 15 -7.39 6.12 5.96
N GLY A 16 -7.15 6.41 4.69
CA GLY A 16 -6.09 7.28 4.22
C GLY A 16 -6.28 7.63 2.74
N ASP A 17 -5.31 8.32 2.19
CA ASP A 17 -5.26 8.70 0.78
C ASP A 17 -4.47 7.65 0.00
N PHE A 18 -5.16 6.60 -0.45
CA PHE A 18 -4.59 5.49 -1.21
C PHE A 18 -5.65 4.80 -2.07
N HIS A 19 -5.18 4.10 -3.08
CA HIS A 19 -5.93 3.14 -3.87
C HIS A 19 -5.59 1.72 -3.42
N SER A 20 -6.58 0.83 -3.49
CA SER A 20 -6.41 -0.60 -3.21
C SER A 20 -6.45 -1.38 -4.52
N GLY A 21 -5.50 -2.28 -4.70
CA GLY A 21 -5.45 -3.23 -5.81
C GLY A 21 -5.69 -4.66 -5.34
N ASP A 22 -4.97 -5.62 -5.92
CA ASP A 22 -5.09 -7.04 -5.55
C ASP A 22 -4.52 -7.30 -4.16
N ALA A 23 -5.38 -7.69 -3.22
CA ALA A 23 -4.98 -8.03 -1.85
C ALA A 23 -4.03 -9.24 -1.76
N ASN A 24 -3.88 -10.04 -2.83
CA ASN A 24 -2.88 -11.10 -2.93
C ASN A 24 -1.54 -10.62 -3.50
N SER A 25 -1.41 -9.40 -4.00
CA SER A 25 -0.13 -8.86 -4.45
C SER A 25 0.86 -8.74 -3.28
N CYS A 26 2.15 -8.85 -3.61
CA CYS A 26 3.23 -8.73 -2.63
C CYS A 26 3.86 -7.34 -2.52
N VAL A 27 3.38 -6.35 -3.27
CA VAL A 27 3.99 -5.02 -3.36
C VAL A 27 3.02 -3.95 -2.87
N ALA A 28 3.47 -3.09 -1.96
CA ALA A 28 2.85 -1.80 -1.68
C ALA A 28 3.73 -0.67 -2.20
N VAL A 29 3.13 0.42 -2.66
CA VAL A 29 3.83 1.58 -3.21
C VAL A 29 3.49 2.82 -2.40
N VAL A 30 4.51 3.57 -2.00
CA VAL A 30 4.40 4.85 -1.29
C VAL A 30 4.96 5.93 -2.21
N THR A 31 4.12 6.92 -2.57
CA THR A 31 4.44 7.97 -3.56
C THR A 31 4.98 9.27 -2.95
N PHE A 32 5.18 9.29 -1.62
CA PHE A 32 5.64 10.46 -0.84
C PHE A 32 4.86 11.73 -1.19
N GLY A 33 5.55 12.81 -1.59
CA GLY A 33 4.95 14.08 -1.98
C GLY A 33 4.45 14.16 -3.42
N SER A 34 4.67 13.12 -4.24
CA SER A 34 4.20 13.11 -5.63
C SER A 34 2.72 12.73 -5.76
N HIS A 35 2.09 13.28 -6.80
CA HIS A 35 0.81 12.82 -7.31
C HIS A 35 1.10 12.00 -8.57
N LEU A 36 1.00 10.68 -8.48
CA LEU A 36 1.22 9.77 -9.61
C LEU A 36 -0.14 9.22 -10.07
N ASP A 37 -0.14 8.23 -10.96
CA ASP A 37 -1.36 7.47 -11.27
C ASP A 37 -1.46 6.30 -10.28
N GLU A 38 -1.89 6.56 -9.04
CA GLU A 38 -1.97 5.52 -8.00
C GLU A 38 -2.93 4.39 -8.40
N GLN A 39 -4.00 4.70 -9.13
CA GLN A 39 -4.90 3.69 -9.67
C GLN A 39 -4.21 2.83 -10.73
N GLY A 40 -3.51 3.44 -11.70
CA GLY A 40 -2.74 2.72 -12.70
C GLY A 40 -1.63 1.85 -12.10
N ILE A 41 -1.01 2.27 -10.99
CA ILE A 41 -0.03 1.47 -10.25
C ILE A 41 -0.69 0.25 -9.58
N CYS A 42 -1.90 0.41 -9.02
CA CYS A 42 -2.68 -0.71 -8.52
C CYS A 42 -3.08 -1.67 -9.64
N ASP A 43 -3.53 -1.15 -10.77
CA ASP A 43 -3.92 -1.93 -11.95
C ASP A 43 -2.72 -2.69 -12.57
N ALA A 44 -1.51 -2.12 -12.44
CA ALA A 44 -0.25 -2.79 -12.79
C ALA A 44 0.18 -3.90 -11.81
N GLY A 45 -0.54 -4.06 -10.70
CA GLY A 45 -0.40 -5.19 -9.79
C GLY A 45 0.08 -4.86 -8.38
N ALA A 46 0.08 -3.59 -7.93
CA ALA A 46 0.31 -3.26 -6.53
C ALA A 46 -0.91 -3.63 -5.66
N ALA A 47 -0.65 -4.11 -4.44
CA ALA A 47 -1.70 -4.37 -3.45
C ALA A 47 -2.35 -3.07 -2.97
N MET A 48 -1.56 -2.02 -2.80
CA MET A 48 -2.00 -0.67 -2.47
C MET A 48 -0.98 0.35 -2.93
N CYS A 49 -1.46 1.54 -3.30
CA CYS A 49 -0.62 2.67 -3.68
C CYS A 49 -1.19 3.97 -3.12
N GLY A 50 -0.37 4.81 -2.49
CA GLY A 50 -0.82 6.07 -1.93
C GLY A 50 0.30 6.97 -1.45
N SER A 51 -0.06 8.21 -1.11
CA SER A 51 0.90 9.22 -0.65
C SER A 51 1.19 9.08 0.86
N CYS A 52 2.40 9.45 1.27
CA CYS A 52 2.80 9.51 2.67
C CYS A 52 3.59 10.80 2.92
N LYS A 53 2.89 11.85 3.36
CA LYS A 53 3.43 13.21 3.47
C LYS A 53 3.97 13.57 4.85
N THR A 54 3.65 12.77 5.86
CA THR A 54 4.14 13.00 7.23
C THR A 54 4.85 11.76 7.75
N GLU A 55 6.01 12.00 8.36
CA GLU A 55 6.95 11.03 8.92
C GLU A 55 6.44 10.37 10.22
N ASN A 56 5.25 10.75 10.67
CA ASN A 56 4.56 10.27 11.87
C ASN A 56 3.21 9.61 11.50
N LEU A 57 2.09 10.32 11.63
CA LEU A 57 0.73 9.81 11.39
C LEU A 57 0.55 9.20 9.98
N GLY A 58 1.18 9.75 8.95
CA GLY A 58 1.16 9.19 7.60
C GLY A 58 1.82 7.82 7.58
N LEU A 59 3.04 7.74 8.12
CA LEU A 59 3.81 6.50 8.21
C LEU A 59 3.12 5.44 9.08
N GLU A 60 2.49 5.83 10.20
CA GLU A 60 1.71 4.94 11.06
C GLU A 60 0.58 4.25 10.27
N LYS A 61 -0.15 5.00 9.43
CA LYS A 61 -1.23 4.46 8.59
C LYS A 61 -0.71 3.49 7.54
N VAL A 62 0.42 3.82 6.89
CA VAL A 62 1.08 2.94 5.92
C VAL A 62 1.46 1.61 6.58
N ILE A 63 2.16 1.66 7.72
CA ILE A 63 2.60 0.47 8.44
C ILE A 63 1.41 -0.37 8.89
N ALA A 64 0.36 0.25 9.47
CA ALA A 64 -0.83 -0.45 9.94
C ALA A 64 -1.54 -1.23 8.81
N ASN A 65 -1.72 -0.61 7.64
CA ASN A 65 -2.32 -1.29 6.50
C ASN A 65 -1.39 -2.35 5.88
N TYR A 66 -0.07 -2.10 5.86
CA TYR A 66 0.91 -3.05 5.34
C TYR A 66 0.92 -4.35 6.15
N ILE A 67 1.06 -4.27 7.47
CA ILE A 67 1.15 -5.47 8.33
C ILE A 67 -0.19 -6.22 8.49
N ALA A 68 -1.31 -5.54 8.23
CA ALA A 68 -2.64 -6.16 8.21
C ALA A 68 -2.87 -7.07 6.99
N ASN A 69 -1.97 -7.05 6.00
CA ASN A 69 -2.00 -7.94 4.85
C ASN A 69 -0.68 -8.76 4.74
N PRO A 70 -0.68 -10.04 5.14
CA PRO A 70 0.53 -10.88 5.12
C PRO A 70 1.04 -11.20 3.72
N ASN A 71 0.27 -10.89 2.66
CA ASN A 71 0.72 -11.08 1.28
C ASN A 71 1.74 -10.02 0.88
N ILE A 72 1.73 -8.83 1.49
CA ILE A 72 2.63 -7.71 1.15
C ILE A 72 4.00 -7.93 1.78
N ARG A 73 5.01 -8.09 0.93
CA ARG A 73 6.39 -8.45 1.31
C ARG A 73 7.43 -7.44 0.84
N PHE A 74 7.03 -6.49 -0.01
CA PHE A 74 7.87 -5.42 -0.52
C PHE A 74 7.15 -4.08 -0.41
N MET A 75 7.90 -3.05 -0.04
CA MET A 75 7.47 -1.65 -0.10
C MET A 75 8.39 -0.92 -1.08
N LEU A 76 7.80 -0.22 -2.04
CA LEU A 76 8.50 0.68 -2.94
C LEU A 76 8.24 2.12 -2.50
N GLY A 77 9.28 2.80 -2.03
CA GLY A 77 9.26 4.25 -1.86
C GLY A 77 9.66 4.92 -3.18
N CYS A 78 8.82 5.80 -3.70
CA CYS A 78 9.04 6.52 -4.94
C CYS A 78 8.38 7.89 -4.90
N GLY A 79 8.63 8.72 -5.91
CA GLY A 79 8.17 10.11 -5.93
C GLY A 79 9.14 11.05 -5.24
N THR A 80 8.69 12.28 -5.03
CA THR A 80 9.46 13.38 -4.45
C THR A 80 9.40 13.32 -2.93
N GLU A 81 10.58 13.38 -2.31
CA GLU A 81 10.74 13.59 -0.86
C GLU A 81 10.17 14.94 -0.41
#